data_AF-A0A357D5L5-F1
#
_entry.id   AF-A0A357D5L5-F1
#
_cell.length_a   1.000
_cell.length_b   1.000
_cell.length_c   1.000
_cell.angle_alpha   90.00
_cell.angle_beta   90.00
_cell.angle_gamma   90.00
#
_symmetry.space_group_name_H-M   'P 1'
#
loop_
_entity.id
_entity.type
_entity.pdbx_description
1 polymer ?
#
loop_
_entity_poly.entity_id
_entity_poly.type
_entity_poly.pdbx_seq_one_letter_code
_entity_poly.pdbx_strand_id
1 'polypeptide(L)' 'MERESFEDEAVASLMNEVFVSVKVDREERPDLDGIYMEVCQAMTG' A
#
# COMPACT_ATOMS: atom_id res chain seq x y z
N MET A 1 5.68 5.04 -9.34
CA MET A 1 4.46 4.55 -8.65
C MET A 1 4.40 5.01 -7.19
N GLU A 2 5.20 4.50 -6.23
CA GLU A 2 5.12 5.03 -4.84
C GLU A 2 5.35 6.54 -4.78
N ARG A 3 6.40 7.02 -5.44
CA ARG A 3 6.81 8.42 -5.32
C ARG A 3 5.80 9.40 -5.92
N GLU A 4 5.18 9.07 -7.04
CA GLU A 4 4.22 9.96 -7.73
C GLU A 4 2.86 10.02 -7.03
N SER A 5 2.39 8.94 -6.41
CA SER A 5 1.06 8.93 -5.77
C SER A 5 1.07 9.50 -4.36
N PHE A 6 2.21 9.46 -3.65
CA PHE A 6 2.35 10.06 -2.32
C PHE A 6 2.84 11.52 -2.34
N GLU A 7 3.34 12.02 -3.48
CA GLU A 7 3.75 13.43 -3.65
C GLU A 7 2.58 14.32 -4.14
N ASP A 8 1.44 13.75 -4.55
CA ASP A 8 0.23 14.52 -4.86
C ASP A 8 -0.53 14.86 -3.57
N GLU A 9 -0.51 16.14 -3.19
CA GLU A 9 -1.15 16.63 -1.97
C GLU A 9 -2.68 16.42 -1.96
N ALA A 10 -3.35 16.46 -3.11
CA ALA A 10 -4.80 16.27 -3.20
C ALA A 10 -5.17 14.80 -2.96
N VAL A 11 -4.41 13.87 -3.54
CA VAL A 11 -4.58 12.44 -3.30
C VAL A 11 -4.25 12.09 -1.86
N ALA A 12 -3.15 12.62 -1.32
CA ALA A 12 -2.75 12.40 0.07
C ALA A 12 -3.81 12.92 1.06
N SER A 13 -4.40 14.09 0.80
CA SER A 13 -5.46 14.65 1.65
C SER A 13 -6.71 13.76 1.64
N LEU A 14 -7.13 13.28 0.47
CA LEU A 14 -8.26 12.36 0.37
C LEU A 14 -7.99 11.05 1.10
N MET A 15 -6.78 10.50 0.96
CA MET A 15 -6.39 9.28 1.65
C MET A 15 -6.38 9.44 3.17
N ASN A 16 -5.92 10.58 3.67
CA ASN A 16 -5.89 10.88 5.11
C ASN A 16 -7.28 11.11 5.71
N GLU A 17 -8.26 11.56 4.90
CA GLU A 17 -9.64 11.75 5.35
C GLU A 17 -10.42 10.43 5.39
N VAL A 18 -10.21 9.56 4.40
CA VAL A 18 -11.07 8.38 4.19
C VAL A 18 -10.46 7.09 4.73
N PHE A 19 -9.13 7.01 4.84
CA PHE A 19 -8.42 5.78 5.20
C PHE A 19 -7.41 5.98 6.32
N VAL A 20 -7.13 4.88 7.02
CA VAL A 20 -5.93 4.78 7.88
C VAL A 20 -4.78 4.27 7.01
N SER A 21 -3.95 5.19 6.54
CA SER A 21 -2.78 4.86 5.73
C SER A 21 -1.70 4.17 6.59
N VAL A 22 -1.37 2.92 6.26
CA VAL A 22 -0.30 2.15 6.93
C VAL A 22 0.83 1.90 5.94
N LYS A 23 2.01 2.43 6.25
CA LYS A 23 3.22 2.22 5.45
C LYS A 23 3.95 0.98 5.98
N VAL A 24 4.17 0.00 5.12
CA VAL A 24 4.88 -1.24 5.47
C VAL A 24 6.17 -1.29 4.67
N ASP A 25 7.28 -1.41 5.37
CA ASP A 25 8.59 -1.62 4.75
C ASP A 25 8.78 -3.12 4.46
N ARG A 26 9.03 -3.46 3.19
CA ARG A 26 9.20 -4.83 2.75
C ARG A 26 10.54 -5.43 3.16
N GLU A 27 11.58 -4.62 3.33
CA GLU A 27 12.90 -5.08 3.77
C GLU A 27 12.86 -5.49 5.23
N GLU A 28 12.11 -4.76 6.05
CA GLU A 28 11.92 -5.08 7.47
C GLU A 28 10.84 -6.15 7.71
N ARG A 29 9.83 -6.22 6.85
CA ARG A 29 8.68 -7.14 6.98
C ARG A 29 8.43 -7.98 5.71
N PRO A 30 9.39 -8.85 5.33
CA PRO A 30 9.22 -9.76 4.19
C PRO A 30 8.09 -10.77 4.39
N ASP A 31 7.69 -11.01 5.65
CA ASP A 31 6.55 -11.85 6.03
C ASP A 31 5.22 -11.30 5.49
N LEU A 32 5.02 -9.98 5.55
CA LEU A 32 3.78 -9.34 5.10
C LEU A 32 3.69 -9.27 3.57
N ASP A 33 4.82 -9.04 2.88
CA ASP A 33 4.86 -8.99 1.43
C ASP A 33 4.40 -10.31 0.79
N GLY A 34 4.88 -11.44 1.31
CA GLY A 34 4.47 -12.77 0.86
C GLY A 34 2.96 -13.01 0.99
N ILE A 35 2.37 -12.63 2.12
CA ILE A 35 0.92 -12.75 2.38
C ILE A 35 0.13 -11.89 1.38
N TYR A 36 0.55 -10.65 1.15
CA TYR A 36 -0.15 -9.76 0.21
C TYR A 36 -0.05 -10.24 -1.24
N MET A 37 1.08 -10.83 -1.65
CA MET A 37 1.20 -11.43 -2.98
C MET A 37 0.24 -12.62 -3.16
N GLU A 38 0.14 -13.49 -2.15
CA GLU A 38 -0.74 -14.66 -2.18
C GLU A 38 -2.22 -14.25 -2.27
N VAL A 39 -2.63 -13.23 -1.50
CA VAL A 39 -3.99 -12.68 -1.54
C VAL A 39 -4.30 -12.05 -2.90
N CYS A 40 -3.38 -11.27 -3.47
CA CYS A 40 -3.55 -10.68 -4.80
C CYS A 40 -3.74 -11.76 -5.88
N GLN A 41 -2.96 -12.84 -5.83
CA GLN A 41 -3.08 -13.96 -6.77
C GLN A 41 -4.42 -14.70 -6.62
N ALA A 42 -4.88 -14.90 -5.38
CA ALA A 42 -6.17 -15.53 -5.10
C ALA A 42 -7.38 -14.67 -5.54
N MET A 43 -7.27 -13.35 -5.48
CA MET A 43 -8.34 -12.42 -5.90
C MET A 43 -8.38 -12.13 -7.40
N THR A 44 -7.31 -12.44 -8.14
CA THR A 44 -7.21 -12.22 -9.60
C THR A 44 -7.21 -13.50 -10.43
N GLY A 45 -7.49 -14.65 -9.80
CA GLY A 45 -7.71 -15.93 -10.47
C GLY A 45 -8.97 -15.97 -11.32
#